data_AF-A0A518V512-F1
#
_entry.id   AF-A0A518V512-F1
#
_cell.length_a   1.000
_cell.length_b   1.000
_cell.length_c   1.000
_cell.angle_alpha   90.00
_cell.angle_beta   90.00
_cell.angle_gamma   90.00
#
_symmetry.space_group_name_H-M   'P 1'
#
loop_
_entity.id
_entity.type
_entity.pdbx_description
1 polymer ?
#
loop_
_entity_poly.entity_id
_entity_poly.type
_entity_poly.pdbx_seq_one_letter_code
_entity_poly.pdbx_strand_id
1 'polypeptide(L)'
;MQVYIHDYRMDGSDYVVSFRTITSSGKEFITEHMISSEQAKNKSQKEIIELAWIAVKDTVEIHAERVEREMETDPVQCDLIGQKLIEPKSKPARLDLVGPWFIEQSETVQTITYSAILYDQYGKEIAANALKWRLANAPDHVSFNENVLTIQPVTLEEKVTFHLLASTDGVEEKISVSLLTYQPKTVEERVLMLEDQTEKLKKENLTTMRAVTEAFEQGVTTEEKTKTNMIAITDLYEQTQELQSADGK
;
A
#
# COMPACT_ATOMS: atom_id res chain seq x y z
N MET A 1 -18.64 -3.02 -9.40
CA MET A 1 -17.63 -1.95 -9.48
C MET A 1 -16.44 -2.33 -8.61
N GLN A 2 -15.23 -2.18 -9.12
CA GLN A 2 -14.00 -2.35 -8.35
C GLN A 2 -13.21 -1.04 -8.36
N VAL A 3 -12.60 -0.66 -7.24
CA VAL A 3 -11.78 0.54 -7.14
C VAL A 3 -10.46 0.21 -6.48
N TYR A 4 -9.37 0.66 -7.08
CA TYR A 4 -8.01 0.42 -6.60
C TYR A 4 -7.21 1.71 -6.64
N ILE A 5 -6.20 1.80 -5.77
CA ILE A 5 -5.19 2.86 -5.85
C ILE A 5 -4.35 2.58 -7.09
N HIS A 6 -4.35 3.53 -8.02
CA HIS A 6 -3.60 3.43 -9.26
C HIS A 6 -2.19 3.98 -9.11
N ASP A 7 -2.07 5.15 -8.48
CA ASP A 7 -0.81 5.86 -8.30
C ASP A 7 -0.85 6.73 -7.03
N TYR A 8 0.32 6.98 -6.46
CA TYR A 8 0.55 7.88 -5.34
C TYR A 8 1.87 8.60 -5.56
N ARG A 9 1.81 9.91 -5.82
CA ARG A 9 2.99 10.73 -6.14
C ARG A 9 2.89 12.10 -5.49
N MET A 10 4.02 12.80 -5.40
CA MET A 10 4.04 14.22 -5.07
C MET A 10 4.11 15.06 -6.36
N ASP A 11 3.33 16.14 -6.41
CA ASP A 11 3.38 17.18 -7.43
C ASP A 11 3.65 18.53 -6.74
N GLY A 12 4.90 18.98 -6.80
CA GLY A 12 5.37 20.10 -6.00
C GLY A 12 5.33 19.80 -4.50
N SER A 13 4.56 20.57 -3.74
CA SER A 13 4.32 20.34 -2.30
C SER A 13 3.15 19.39 -2.03
N ASP A 14 2.31 19.14 -3.03
CA ASP A 14 1.03 18.48 -2.84
C ASP A 14 1.11 16.99 -3.17
N TYR A 15 0.23 16.21 -2.57
CA TYR A 15 0.11 14.78 -2.80
C TYR A 15 -1.00 14.51 -3.81
N VAL A 16 -0.70 13.78 -4.86
CA VAL A 16 -1.69 13.33 -5.85
C VAL A 16 -1.94 11.85 -5.64
N VAL A 17 -3.20 11.50 -5.37
CA VAL A 17 -3.67 10.12 -5.26
C VAL A 17 -4.60 9.83 -6.43
N SER A 18 -4.23 8.86 -7.25
CA SER A 18 -5.02 8.46 -8.42
C SER A 18 -5.73 7.15 -8.11
N PHE A 19 -7.05 7.11 -8.30
CA PHE A 19 -7.88 5.92 -8.16
C PHE A 19 -8.30 5.43 -9.54
N ARG A 20 -8.14 4.13 -9.78
CA ARG A 20 -8.68 3.46 -10.96
C ARG A 20 -9.98 2.76 -10.59
N THR A 21 -11.03 3.05 -11.35
CA THR A 21 -12.34 2.42 -11.19
C THR A 21 -12.68 1.58 -12.40
N ILE A 22 -13.13 0.36 -12.16
CA ILE A 22 -13.62 -0.59 -13.17
C ILE A 22 -15.12 -0.81 -12.93
N THR A 23 -15.96 -0.45 -13.89
CA THR A 23 -17.42 -0.63 -13.82
C THR A 23 -17.80 -2.10 -13.94
N SER A 24 -19.07 -2.44 -13.68
CA SER A 24 -19.59 -3.80 -13.91
C SER A 24 -19.48 -4.24 -15.38
N SER A 25 -19.52 -3.27 -16.30
CA SER A 25 -19.35 -3.45 -17.75
C SER A 25 -17.89 -3.52 -18.22
N GLY A 26 -16.91 -3.42 -17.31
CA GLY A 26 -15.49 -3.47 -17.64
C GLY A 26 -14.91 -2.16 -18.18
N LYS A 27 -15.67 -1.05 -18.16
CA LYS A 27 -15.11 0.28 -18.50
C LYS A 27 -14.24 0.79 -17.37
N GLU A 28 -13.12 1.39 -17.74
CA GLU A 28 -12.16 1.95 -16.80
C GLU A 28 -12.18 3.48 -16.84
N PHE A 29 -12.02 4.10 -15.68
CA PHE A 29 -11.71 5.52 -15.56
C PHE A 29 -10.77 5.79 -14.39
N ILE A 30 -10.00 6.87 -14.50
CA ILE A 30 -9.06 7.32 -13.47
C ILE A 30 -9.61 8.61 -12.87
N THR A 31 -9.69 8.66 -11.54
CA THR A 31 -10.02 9.88 -10.79
C THR A 31 -8.82 10.26 -9.96
N GLU A 32 -8.33 11.49 -10.12
CA GLU A 32 -7.23 12.01 -9.33
C GLU A 32 -7.76 12.96 -8.27
N HIS A 33 -7.17 12.89 -7.07
CA HIS A 33 -7.40 13.85 -6.01
C HIS A 33 -6.08 14.41 -5.51
N MET A 34 -6.07 15.73 -5.33
CA MET A 34 -4.92 16.46 -4.82
C MET A 34 -5.16 16.80 -3.36
N ILE A 35 -4.26 16.35 -2.50
CA ILE A 35 -4.22 16.66 -1.07
C ILE A 35 -3.10 17.65 -0.84
N SER A 36 -3.43 18.81 -0.30
CA SER A 36 -2.42 19.84 -0.03
C SER A 36 -1.44 19.38 1.03
N SER A 37 -0.20 19.88 0.96
CA SER A 37 0.83 19.60 1.98
C SER A 37 0.36 19.86 3.41
N GLU A 38 -0.49 20.89 3.59
CA GLU A 38 -1.04 21.27 4.90
C GLU A 38 -2.06 20.24 5.41
N GLN A 39 -2.90 19.70 4.52
CA GLN A 39 -3.83 18.62 4.87
C GLN A 39 -3.10 17.31 5.19
N ALA A 40 -1.98 17.04 4.52
CA ALA A 40 -1.15 15.85 4.72
C ALA A 40 -0.21 15.94 5.94
N LYS A 41 -0.12 17.11 6.60
CA LYS A 41 0.85 17.35 7.68
C LYS A 41 0.62 16.39 8.85
N ASN A 42 1.69 15.71 9.26
CA ASN A 42 1.70 14.70 10.33
C ASN A 42 0.79 13.48 10.07
N LYS A 43 0.40 13.23 8.82
CA LYS A 43 -0.37 12.04 8.44
C LYS A 43 0.54 11.00 7.82
N SER A 44 0.25 9.74 8.13
CA SER A 44 0.83 8.60 7.43
C SER A 44 0.31 8.53 5.99
N GLN A 45 1.03 7.81 5.11
CA GLN A 45 0.59 7.57 3.74
C GLN A 45 -0.81 6.94 3.68
N LYS A 46 -1.12 6.02 4.59
CA LYS A 46 -2.44 5.38 4.71
C LYS A 46 -3.54 6.41 4.96
N GLU A 47 -3.33 7.33 5.90
CA GLU A 47 -4.29 8.39 6.22
C GLU A 47 -4.47 9.38 5.06
N ILE A 48 -3.41 9.68 4.31
CA ILE A 48 -3.49 10.52 3.10
C ILE A 48 -4.35 9.82 2.04
N ILE A 49 -4.15 8.52 1.80
CA ILE A 49 -4.96 7.73 0.86
C ILE A 49 -6.43 7.68 1.28
N GLU A 50 -6.70 7.46 2.58
CA GLU A 50 -8.07 7.44 3.12
C GLU A 50 -8.77 8.80 2.94
N LEU A 51 -8.07 9.91 3.16
CA LEU A 51 -8.60 11.25 2.89
C LEU A 51 -8.94 11.45 1.42
N ALA A 52 -8.06 11.01 0.52
CA ALA A 52 -8.29 11.15 -0.91
C ALA A 52 -9.50 10.32 -1.34
N TRP A 53 -9.66 9.12 -0.80
CA TRP A 53 -10.80 8.25 -1.07
C TRP A 53 -12.12 8.88 -0.63
N ILE A 54 -12.17 9.41 0.60
CA ILE A 54 -13.37 10.10 1.13
C ILE A 54 -13.80 11.23 0.19
N ALA A 55 -12.85 11.99 -0.35
CA ALA A 55 -13.13 13.12 -1.23
C ALA A 55 -13.67 12.71 -2.61
N VAL A 56 -13.26 11.55 -3.15
CA VAL A 56 -13.64 11.13 -4.51
C VAL A 56 -14.77 10.11 -4.56
N LYS A 57 -15.10 9.43 -3.44
CA LYS A 57 -16.04 8.30 -3.42
C LYS A 57 -17.37 8.63 -4.10
N ASP A 58 -17.99 9.74 -3.74
CA ASP A 58 -19.30 10.13 -4.31
C ASP A 58 -19.18 10.46 -5.81
N THR A 59 -18.07 11.06 -6.23
CA THR A 59 -17.80 11.37 -7.64
C THR A 59 -17.63 10.10 -8.46
N VAL A 60 -16.93 9.10 -7.91
CA VAL A 60 -16.71 7.79 -8.53
C VAL A 60 -18.03 7.05 -8.69
N GLU A 61 -18.88 7.06 -7.66
CA GLU A 61 -20.20 6.40 -7.68
C GLU A 61 -21.13 7.05 -8.72
N ILE A 62 -21.22 8.38 -8.75
CA ILE A 62 -22.01 9.12 -9.74
C ILE A 62 -21.51 8.86 -11.17
N HIS A 63 -20.20 8.83 -11.40
CA HIS A 63 -19.65 8.52 -12.72
C HIS A 63 -19.95 7.09 -13.16
N ALA A 64 -19.81 6.12 -12.26
CA ALA A 64 -20.12 4.73 -12.56
C ALA A 64 -21.59 4.56 -12.97
N GLU A 65 -22.52 5.14 -12.21
CA GLU A 65 -23.95 5.10 -12.54
C GLU A 65 -24.28 5.79 -13.86
N ARG A 66 -23.62 6.93 -14.15
CA ARG A 66 -23.83 7.63 -15.43
C ARG A 66 -23.38 6.78 -16.60
N VAL A 67 -22.21 6.16 -16.48
CA VAL A 67 -21.65 5.28 -17.51
C VAL A 67 -22.54 4.05 -17.74
N GLU A 68 -23.14 3.49 -16.69
CA GLU A 68 -24.09 2.38 -16.82
C GLU A 68 -25.41 2.82 -17.47
N ARG A 69 -25.98 3.97 -17.09
CA ARG A 69 -27.20 4.53 -17.71
C ARG A 69 -27.03 4.92 -19.18
N GLU A 70 -25.88 5.47 -19.55
CA GLU A 70 -25.56 5.77 -20.95
C GLU A 70 -25.52 4.49 -21.81
N MET A 71 -25.19 3.34 -21.22
CA MET A 71 -25.23 2.05 -21.93
C MET A 71 -26.65 1.48 -22.06
N GLU A 72 -27.57 1.81 -21.15
CA GLU A 72 -28.97 1.37 -21.24
C GLU A 72 -29.80 2.20 -22.23
N THR A 73 -29.49 3.49 -22.37
CA THR A 73 -30.34 4.46 -23.09
C THR A 73 -30.03 4.64 -24.56
N ASP A 74 -28.85 4.21 -25.02
CA ASP A 74 -28.48 4.16 -26.43
C ASP A 74 -27.94 2.78 -26.80
N PRO A 75 -28.80 1.75 -26.91
CA PRO A 75 -28.44 0.52 -27.58
C PRO A 75 -28.35 0.88 -29.07
N VAL A 76 -27.24 1.47 -29.50
CA VAL A 76 -26.94 1.65 -30.92
C VAL A 76 -27.26 0.33 -31.60
N GLN A 77 -28.30 0.34 -32.44
CA GLN A 77 -28.72 -0.75 -33.31
C GLN A 77 -27.52 -1.19 -34.14
N CYS A 78 -26.74 -2.13 -33.64
CA CYS A 78 -25.89 -2.97 -34.45
C CYS A 78 -26.76 -4.12 -34.95
N ASP A 79 -27.60 -3.85 -35.95
CA ASP A 79 -28.16 -4.87 -36.84
C ASP A 79 -27.01 -5.48 -37.66
N LEU A 80 -26.17 -6.30 -37.00
CA LEU A 80 -25.19 -7.16 -37.65
C LEU A 80 -25.86 -8.50 -37.94
N ILE A 81 -26.57 -8.50 -39.05
CA ILE A 81 -27.11 -9.67 -39.73
C ILE A 81 -25.97 -10.68 -39.97
N GLY A 82 -26.03 -11.82 -39.28
CA GLY A 82 -25.65 -13.14 -39.82
C GLY A 82 -24.24 -13.36 -40.37
N GLN A 83 -23.26 -12.51 -40.07
CA GLN A 83 -21.86 -12.84 -40.35
C GLN A 83 -21.29 -13.63 -39.17
N LYS A 84 -20.82 -14.85 -39.46
CA LYS A 84 -19.99 -15.64 -38.56
C LYS A 84 -18.89 -14.72 -38.02
N LEU A 85 -19.05 -14.27 -36.77
CA LEU A 85 -18.12 -13.38 -36.11
C LEU A 85 -16.78 -14.12 -36.08
N ILE A 86 -15.90 -13.77 -37.02
CA ILE A 86 -14.49 -14.15 -36.91
C ILE A 86 -14.02 -13.30 -35.76
N GLU A 87 -13.98 -13.86 -34.56
CA GLU A 87 -13.42 -13.17 -33.40
C GLU A 87 -12.04 -12.68 -33.83
N PRO A 88 -11.84 -11.35 -33.94
CA PRO A 88 -10.56 -10.81 -34.32
C PRO A 88 -9.56 -11.38 -33.32
N LYS A 89 -8.45 -11.97 -33.81
CA LYS A 89 -7.40 -12.49 -32.94
C LYS A 89 -7.09 -11.41 -31.91
N SER A 90 -7.47 -11.69 -30.67
CA SER A 90 -7.33 -10.80 -29.53
C SER A 90 -5.88 -10.35 -29.47
N LYS A 91 -5.65 -9.03 -29.61
CA LYS A 91 -4.31 -8.47 -29.53
C LYS A 91 -4.08 -8.07 -28.07
N PRO A 92 -2.92 -8.38 -27.49
CA PRO A 92 -2.58 -7.86 -26.18
C PRO A 92 -2.60 -6.34 -26.22
N ALA A 93 -3.30 -5.74 -25.27
CA ALA A 93 -3.46 -4.29 -25.19
C ALA A 93 -2.75 -3.71 -23.96
N ARG A 94 -2.64 -4.49 -22.87
CA ARG A 94 -2.11 -4.03 -21.60
C ARG A 94 -1.41 -5.15 -20.86
N LEU A 95 -0.32 -4.81 -20.19
CA LEU A 95 0.44 -5.71 -19.34
C LEU A 95 0.52 -5.03 -17.96
N ASP A 96 0.08 -5.71 -16.91
CA ASP A 96 0.23 -5.22 -15.55
C ASP A 96 1.33 -6.00 -14.83
N LEU A 97 2.17 -5.30 -14.07
CA LEU A 97 3.16 -5.92 -13.20
C LEU A 97 2.66 -5.97 -11.76
N VAL A 98 2.78 -7.14 -11.13
CA VAL A 98 2.37 -7.37 -9.75
C VAL A 98 3.58 -7.76 -8.91
N GLY A 99 3.81 -6.97 -7.86
CA GLY A 99 4.88 -7.18 -6.89
C GLY A 99 5.11 -5.94 -6.04
N PRO A 100 5.97 -6.01 -5.02
CA PRO A 100 6.28 -4.85 -4.19
C PRO A 100 7.07 -3.81 -4.99
N TRP A 101 6.66 -2.55 -4.86
CA TRP A 101 7.38 -1.39 -5.37
C TRP A 101 8.36 -0.80 -4.33
N PHE A 102 8.31 -1.29 -3.10
CA PHE A 102 9.18 -0.92 -2.00
C PHE A 102 9.67 -2.17 -1.27
N ILE A 103 10.97 -2.24 -1.01
CA ILE A 103 11.62 -3.35 -0.30
C ILE A 103 12.52 -2.77 0.77
N GLU A 104 12.33 -3.22 2.00
CA GLU A 104 13.25 -2.96 3.10
C GLU A 104 14.31 -4.07 3.12
N GLN A 105 15.57 -3.68 3.05
CA GLN A 105 16.67 -4.63 3.01
C GLN A 105 16.82 -5.39 4.32
N SER A 106 17.12 -6.69 4.25
CA SER A 106 17.39 -7.56 5.40
C SER A 106 18.88 -7.90 5.51
N GLU A 107 19.29 -8.34 6.69
CA GLU A 107 20.59 -8.96 6.96
C GLU A 107 20.74 -10.33 6.28
N THR A 108 19.64 -10.89 5.75
CA THR A 108 19.59 -12.16 5.04
C THR A 108 19.22 -11.97 3.57
N VAL A 109 19.57 -12.96 2.74
CA VAL A 109 19.17 -12.97 1.33
C VAL A 109 17.65 -12.95 1.22
N GLN A 110 17.12 -11.99 0.47
CA GLN A 110 15.70 -11.89 0.18
C GLN A 110 15.40 -12.37 -1.23
N THR A 111 14.32 -13.14 -1.38
CA THR A 111 13.79 -13.58 -2.67
C THR A 111 12.34 -13.12 -2.80
N ILE A 112 12.03 -12.41 -3.88
CA ILE A 112 10.70 -11.84 -4.13
C ILE A 112 10.25 -12.21 -5.53
N THR A 113 9.08 -12.82 -5.63
CA THR A 113 8.49 -13.19 -6.92
C THR A 113 7.64 -12.05 -7.46
N TYR A 114 7.85 -11.72 -8.73
CA TYR A 114 7.00 -10.81 -9.49
C TYR A 114 6.15 -11.62 -10.47
N SER A 115 4.96 -11.14 -10.78
CA SER A 115 4.14 -11.69 -11.85
C SER A 115 3.72 -10.59 -12.82
N ALA A 116 3.29 -10.99 -14.01
CA ALA A 116 2.70 -10.07 -14.96
C ALA A 116 1.39 -10.65 -15.49
N ILE A 117 0.39 -9.80 -15.65
CA ILE A 117 -0.95 -10.16 -16.11
C ILE A 117 -1.18 -9.45 -17.44
N LEU A 118 -1.42 -10.23 -18.49
CA LEU A 118 -1.65 -9.70 -19.83
C LEU A 118 -3.15 -9.61 -20.09
N TYR A 119 -3.60 -8.45 -20.52
CA TYR A 119 -4.99 -8.18 -20.86
C TYR A 119 -5.14 -7.91 -22.34
N ASP A 120 -6.25 -8.38 -22.90
CA ASP A 120 -6.68 -7.98 -24.22
C ASP A 120 -7.31 -6.58 -24.25
N GLN A 121 -7.67 -6.13 -25.45
CA GLN A 121 -8.32 -4.83 -25.66
C GLN A 121 -9.67 -4.65 -24.93
N TYR A 122 -10.23 -5.71 -24.36
CA TYR A 122 -11.49 -5.71 -23.62
C TYR A 122 -11.29 -5.88 -22.12
N GLY A 123 -10.04 -5.86 -21.63
CA GLY A 123 -9.72 -6.03 -20.21
C GLY A 123 -9.83 -7.47 -19.73
N LYS A 124 -9.93 -8.45 -20.65
CA LYS A 124 -9.92 -9.87 -20.28
C LYS A 124 -8.48 -10.38 -20.20
N GLU A 125 -8.17 -11.09 -19.13
CA GLU A 125 -6.88 -11.75 -18.97
C GLU A 125 -6.66 -12.81 -20.06
N ILE A 126 -5.47 -12.81 -20.65
CA ILE A 126 -5.03 -13.75 -21.68
C ILE A 126 -3.68 -14.36 -21.27
N ALA A 127 -3.43 -15.61 -21.70
CA ALA A 127 -2.19 -16.28 -21.40
C ALA A 127 -1.00 -15.61 -22.12
N ALA A 128 0.04 -15.26 -21.36
CA ALA A 128 1.29 -14.76 -21.93
C ALA A 128 2.11 -15.93 -22.50
N ASN A 129 2.33 -15.95 -23.82
CA ASN A 129 3.02 -17.07 -24.47
C ASN A 129 4.55 -17.00 -24.34
N ALA A 130 5.13 -15.82 -24.08
CA ALA A 130 6.56 -15.64 -23.83
C ALA A 130 6.86 -14.27 -23.18
N LEU A 131 6.81 -14.19 -21.86
CA LEU A 131 7.15 -12.97 -21.13
C LEU A 131 8.67 -12.79 -21.06
N LYS A 132 9.17 -11.64 -21.53
CA LYS A 132 10.57 -11.25 -21.45
C LYS A 132 10.76 -10.25 -20.34
N TRP A 133 11.59 -10.61 -19.36
CA TRP A 133 11.95 -9.73 -18.26
C TRP A 133 13.31 -9.08 -18.49
N ARG A 134 13.45 -7.83 -18.03
CA ARG A 134 14.72 -7.11 -18.00
C ARG A 134 14.83 -6.30 -16.70
N LEU A 135 15.98 -6.42 -16.05
CA LEU A 135 16.37 -5.59 -14.93
C LEU A 135 17.19 -4.41 -15.46
N ALA A 136 16.87 -3.18 -15.05
CA ALA A 136 17.59 -1.97 -15.45
C ALA A 136 17.97 -1.12 -14.23
N ASN A 137 19.17 -0.54 -14.28
CA ASN A 137 19.76 0.29 -13.21
C ASN A 137 19.82 -0.40 -11.84
N ALA A 138 19.94 -1.72 -11.81
CA ALA A 138 20.10 -2.45 -10.57
C ALA A 138 21.52 -2.33 -10.03
N PRO A 139 21.69 -2.20 -8.71
CA PRO A 139 23.00 -2.28 -8.09
C PRO A 139 23.52 -3.73 -8.09
N ASP A 140 24.82 -3.92 -7.90
CA ASP A 140 25.52 -5.22 -8.05
C ASP A 140 24.99 -6.35 -7.16
N HIS A 141 24.32 -6.02 -6.06
CA HIS A 141 23.76 -6.98 -5.09
C HIS A 141 22.30 -7.35 -5.39
N VAL A 142 21.71 -6.81 -6.46
CA VAL A 142 20.36 -7.12 -6.92
C VAL A 142 20.44 -7.90 -8.23
N SER A 143 19.83 -9.07 -8.26
CA SER A 143 19.74 -9.91 -9.46
C SER A 143 18.30 -10.34 -9.70
N PHE A 144 17.97 -10.66 -10.94
CA PHE A 144 16.62 -11.08 -11.32
C PHE A 144 16.68 -12.24 -12.30
N ASN A 145 16.04 -13.36 -11.97
CA ASN A 145 15.99 -14.54 -12.83
C ASN A 145 14.59 -15.15 -12.83
N GLU A 146 14.09 -15.51 -14.02
CA GLU A 146 12.83 -16.24 -14.22
C GLU A 146 11.55 -15.68 -13.56
N ASN A 147 11.57 -14.42 -13.08
CA ASN A 147 10.53 -13.71 -12.30
C ASN A 147 10.85 -13.53 -10.80
N VAL A 148 11.96 -14.07 -10.32
CA VAL A 148 12.41 -13.97 -8.94
C VAL A 148 13.52 -12.93 -8.83
N LEU A 149 13.25 -11.88 -8.07
CA LEU A 149 14.22 -10.89 -7.62
C LEU A 149 14.97 -11.45 -6.41
N THR A 150 16.30 -11.49 -6.49
CA THR A 150 17.17 -11.88 -5.38
C THR A 150 18.02 -10.69 -4.96
N ILE A 151 17.96 -10.34 -3.68
CA ILE A 151 18.69 -9.22 -3.08
C ILE A 151 19.65 -9.80 -2.06
N GLN A 152 20.94 -9.60 -2.28
CA GLN A 152 21.98 -9.95 -1.32
C GLN A 152 22.03 -8.91 -0.19
N PRO A 153 22.36 -9.33 1.04
CA PRO A 153 22.53 -8.39 2.15
C PRO A 153 23.71 -7.46 1.87
N VAL A 154 23.49 -6.15 1.99
CA VAL A 154 24.52 -5.11 1.89
C VAL A 154 24.09 -3.90 2.71
N THR A 155 25.05 -3.12 3.19
CA THR A 155 24.78 -1.82 3.80
C THR A 155 24.83 -0.75 2.71
N LEU A 156 23.66 -0.23 2.33
CA LEU A 156 23.51 0.95 1.49
C LEU A 156 23.49 2.22 2.34
N GLU A 157 24.23 3.22 1.90
CA GLU A 157 24.22 4.55 2.52
C GLU A 157 22.98 5.36 2.09
N GLU A 158 22.39 5.02 0.95
CA GLU A 158 21.30 5.77 0.34
C GLU A 158 20.21 4.86 -0.24
N LYS A 159 19.00 5.43 -0.39
CA LYS A 159 17.88 4.79 -1.09
C LYS A 159 18.25 4.55 -2.55
N VAL A 160 18.17 3.31 -3.01
CA VAL A 160 18.43 2.94 -4.40
C VAL A 160 17.10 2.70 -5.12
N THR A 161 16.99 3.15 -6.38
CA THR A 161 15.83 2.87 -7.22
C THR A 161 16.27 2.19 -8.50
N PHE A 162 15.66 1.05 -8.82
CA PHE A 162 15.89 0.31 -10.05
C PHE A 162 14.56 -0.07 -10.71
N HIS A 163 14.62 -0.67 -11.88
CA HIS A 163 13.44 -0.95 -12.68
C HIS A 163 13.38 -2.40 -13.14
N LEU A 164 12.20 -3.01 -12.98
CA LEU A 164 11.85 -4.26 -13.64
C LEU A 164 10.95 -3.94 -14.82
N LEU A 165 11.33 -4.42 -15.99
CA LEU A 165 10.57 -4.29 -17.22
C LEU A 165 10.10 -5.68 -17.64
N ALA A 166 8.83 -5.79 -18.00
CA ALA A 166 8.31 -6.97 -18.66
C ALA A 166 7.76 -6.59 -20.03
N SER A 167 8.00 -7.43 -21.02
CA SER A 167 7.51 -7.22 -22.38
C SER A 167 7.01 -8.52 -23.00
N THR A 168 5.94 -8.43 -23.77
CA THR A 168 5.40 -9.53 -24.59
C THR A 168 4.61 -8.93 -25.75
N ASP A 169 4.75 -9.51 -26.94
CA ASP A 169 3.95 -9.16 -28.12
C ASP A 169 3.87 -7.65 -28.45
N GLY A 170 4.93 -6.90 -28.14
CA GLY A 170 5.03 -5.46 -28.41
C GLY A 170 4.45 -4.54 -27.32
N VAL A 171 3.90 -5.11 -26.25
CA VAL A 171 3.51 -4.38 -25.03
C VAL A 171 4.67 -4.47 -24.03
N GLU A 172 5.02 -3.35 -23.41
CA GLU A 172 6.04 -3.24 -22.36
C GLU A 172 5.45 -2.50 -21.17
N GLU A 173 5.72 -3.00 -19.96
CA GLU A 173 5.34 -2.35 -18.70
C GLU A 173 6.56 -2.28 -17.77
N LYS A 174 6.59 -1.28 -16.89
CA LYS A 174 7.72 -0.97 -16.02
C LYS A 174 7.25 -0.75 -14.58
N ILE A 175 7.85 -1.47 -13.64
CA ILE A 175 7.71 -1.20 -12.21
C ILE A 175 9.02 -0.62 -11.66
N SER A 176 8.91 0.49 -10.92
CA SER A 176 10.04 1.10 -10.22
C SER A 176 10.09 0.56 -8.80
N VAL A 177 11.22 -0.04 -8.45
CA VAL A 177 11.42 -0.67 -7.14
C VAL A 177 12.39 0.20 -6.35
N SER A 178 11.91 0.66 -5.20
CA SER A 178 12.72 1.37 -4.20
C SER A 178 13.27 0.37 -3.20
N LEU A 179 14.60 0.29 -3.12
CA LEU A 179 15.30 -0.45 -2.07
C LEU A 179 15.76 0.55 -1.01
N LEU A 180 15.23 0.41 0.19
CA LEU A 180 15.70 1.15 1.35
C LEU A 180 16.61 0.25 2.16
N THR A 181 17.77 0.76 2.54
CA THR A 181 18.57 0.09 3.54
C THR A 181 17.85 0.07 4.87
N TYR A 182 17.84 -1.09 5.50
CA TYR A 182 17.86 -1.14 6.93
C TYR A 182 19.22 -0.61 7.38
N GLN A 183 19.27 0.66 7.78
CA GLN A 183 20.33 1.13 8.67
C GLN A 183 19.97 0.52 10.02
N PRO A 184 20.66 -0.54 10.50
CA PRO A 184 20.47 -0.94 11.87
C PRO A 184 20.79 0.31 12.69
N LYS A 185 19.78 0.86 13.36
CA LYS A 185 19.99 1.92 14.34
C LYS A 185 21.15 1.44 15.20
N THR A 186 22.16 2.29 15.34
CA THR A 186 23.29 2.00 16.23
C THR A 186 22.75 1.58 17.59
N VAL A 187 23.52 0.79 18.36
CA VAL A 187 23.06 0.39 19.70
C VAL A 187 22.69 1.63 20.50
N GLU A 188 23.45 2.71 20.34
CA GLU A 188 23.19 4.04 20.91
C GLU A 188 21.84 4.63 20.45
N GLU A 189 21.51 4.63 19.16
CA GLU A 189 20.22 5.13 18.65
C GLU A 189 19.03 4.24 19.07
N ARG A 190 19.25 2.93 19.19
CA ARG A 190 18.24 2.01 19.73
C ARG A 190 17.99 2.28 21.19
N VAL A 191 19.04 2.46 21.99
CA VAL A 191 18.94 2.86 23.39
C VAL A 191 18.21 4.18 23.50
N LEU A 192 18.56 5.18 22.70
CA LEU A 192 17.90 6.49 22.74
C LEU A 192 16.42 6.42 22.36
N MET A 193 16.06 5.59 21.38
CA MET A 193 14.65 5.35 21.02
C MET A 193 13.89 4.63 22.15
N LEU A 194 14.51 3.64 22.79
CA LEU A 194 13.92 2.91 23.91
C LEU A 194 13.76 3.81 25.15
N GLU A 195 14.71 4.70 25.41
CA GLU A 195 14.61 5.72 26.45
C GLU A 195 13.43 6.67 26.21
N ASP A 196 13.26 7.17 24.98
CA ASP A 196 12.12 8.02 24.61
C ASP A 196 10.78 7.28 24.76
N GLN A 197 10.70 6.02 24.29
CA GLN A 197 9.52 5.18 24.48
C GLN A 197 9.22 4.94 25.96
N THR A 198 10.25 4.72 26.78
CA THR A 198 10.11 4.53 28.23
C THR A 198 9.60 5.79 28.92
N GLU A 199 10.10 6.97 28.57
CA GLU A 199 9.62 8.24 29.12
C GLU A 199 8.18 8.55 28.69
N LYS A 200 7.82 8.26 27.44
CA LYS A 200 6.43 8.38 26.96
C LYS A 200 5.50 7.47 27.77
N LEU A 201 5.86 6.20 27.95
CA LEU A 201 5.07 5.24 28.74
C LEU A 201 4.95 5.65 30.21
N LYS A 202 6.04 6.14 30.83
CA LYS A 202 5.99 6.67 32.20
C LYS A 202 5.00 7.82 32.33
N LYS A 203 4.97 8.74 31.34
CA LYS A 203 4.06 9.87 31.33
C LYS A 203 2.61 9.43 31.16
N GLU A 204 2.33 8.51 30.23
CA GLU A 204 0.99 7.93 30.03
C GLU A 204 0.51 7.19 31.29
N ASN A 205 1.38 6.41 31.92
CA ASN A 205 1.08 5.72 33.17
C ASN A 205 0.78 6.71 34.30
N LEU A 206 1.57 7.78 34.45
CA LEU A 206 1.33 8.82 35.46
C LEU A 206 -0.03 9.51 35.24
N THR A 207 -0.38 9.82 33.99
CA THR A 207 -1.68 10.40 33.65
C THR A 207 -2.82 9.45 34.00
N THR A 208 -2.70 8.17 33.66
CA THR A 208 -3.70 7.14 34.02
C THR A 208 -3.85 7.00 35.52
N MET A 209 -2.74 6.94 36.26
CA MET A 209 -2.75 6.88 37.72
C MET A 209 -3.44 8.10 38.35
N ARG A 210 -3.18 9.32 37.85
CA ARG A 210 -3.89 10.52 38.31
C ARG A 210 -5.39 10.44 38.05
N ALA A 211 -5.80 10.02 36.85
CA ALA A 211 -7.22 9.88 36.52
C ALA A 211 -7.91 8.83 37.42
N VAL A 212 -7.21 7.75 37.77
CA VAL A 212 -7.69 6.74 38.72
C VAL A 212 -7.82 7.33 40.13
N THR A 213 -6.83 8.09 40.60
CA THR A 213 -6.87 8.76 41.90
C THR A 213 -8.03 9.77 41.97
N GLU A 214 -8.19 10.62 40.96
CA GLU A 214 -9.29 11.58 40.88
C GLU A 214 -10.66 10.88 40.87
N ALA A 215 -10.81 9.77 40.13
CA ALA A 215 -12.03 8.98 40.13
C ALA A 215 -12.31 8.34 41.50
N PHE A 216 -11.28 7.90 42.22
CA PHE A 216 -11.40 7.37 43.58
C PHE A 216 -11.81 8.47 44.58
N GLU A 217 -11.17 9.64 44.52
CA GLU A 217 -11.48 10.79 45.38
C GLU A 217 -12.89 11.35 45.13
N GLN A 218 -13.37 11.30 43.89
CA GLN A 218 -14.75 11.68 43.54
C GLN A 218 -15.80 10.69 44.02
N GLY A 219 -15.42 9.64 44.77
CA GLY A 219 -16.36 8.72 45.40
C GLY A 219 -17.15 7.90 44.38
N VAL A 220 -16.53 7.53 43.26
CA VAL A 220 -17.18 6.72 42.23
C VAL A 220 -17.54 5.35 42.81
N THR A 221 -18.80 5.21 43.19
CA THR A 221 -19.48 3.99 43.68
C THR A 221 -19.86 3.03 42.54
N THR A 222 -19.22 3.09 41.38
CA THR A 222 -19.50 2.15 40.27
C THR A 222 -18.37 1.14 40.13
N GLU A 223 -18.61 -0.01 40.74
CA GLU A 223 -17.80 -1.24 40.75
C GLU A 223 -17.26 -1.64 39.36
N GLU A 224 -17.98 -1.32 38.27
CA GLU A 224 -17.56 -1.56 36.89
C GLU A 224 -16.38 -0.69 36.41
N LYS A 225 -16.30 0.57 36.85
CA LYS A 225 -15.24 1.48 36.43
C LYS A 225 -13.91 1.11 37.08
N THR A 226 -13.96 0.66 38.34
CA THR A 226 -12.81 0.14 39.08
C THR A 226 -12.27 -1.14 38.45
N LYS A 227 -13.15 -2.04 37.98
CA LYS A 227 -12.77 -3.30 37.35
C LYS A 227 -12.05 -3.08 36.01
N THR A 228 -12.55 -2.15 35.20
CA THR A 228 -11.94 -1.80 33.90
C THR A 228 -10.56 -1.18 34.08
N ASN A 229 -10.40 -0.28 35.04
CA ASN A 229 -9.09 0.34 35.33
C ASN A 229 -8.09 -0.67 35.90
N MET A 230 -8.54 -1.62 36.73
CA MET A 230 -7.68 -2.65 37.31
C MET A 230 -7.19 -3.67 36.27
N ILE A 231 -8.03 -4.00 35.27
CA ILE A 231 -7.60 -4.80 34.11
C ILE A 231 -6.51 -4.04 33.33
N ALA A 232 -6.72 -2.77 33.00
CA ALA A 232 -5.74 -1.98 32.28
C ALA A 232 -4.39 -1.85 33.02
N ILE A 233 -4.41 -1.73 34.35
CA ILE A 233 -3.20 -1.73 35.18
C ILE A 233 -2.49 -3.08 35.16
N THR A 234 -3.25 -4.18 35.15
CA THR A 234 -2.69 -5.54 35.13
C THR A 234 -2.02 -5.83 33.80
N ASP A 235 -2.67 -5.50 32.69
CA ASP A 235 -2.13 -5.65 31.34
C ASP A 235 -0.84 -4.82 31.14
N LEU A 236 -0.79 -3.60 31.69
CA LEU A 236 0.42 -2.76 31.67
C LEU A 236 1.56 -3.37 32.48
N TYR A 237 1.26 -3.99 33.62
CA TYR A 237 2.29 -4.63 34.46
C TYR A 237 2.90 -5.85 33.77
N GLU A 238 2.07 -6.67 33.11
CA GLU A 238 2.52 -7.82 32.32
C GLU A 238 3.40 -7.39 31.15
N GLN A 239 3.01 -6.36 30.37
CA GLN A 239 3.86 -5.82 29.30
C GLN A 239 5.21 -5.31 29.82
N THR A 240 5.24 -4.70 31.01
CA THR A 240 6.49 -4.20 31.60
C THR A 240 7.42 -5.35 32.01
N GLN A 241 6.87 -6.46 32.54
CA GLN A 241 7.63 -7.67 32.86
C GLN A 241 8.21 -8.35 31.62
N GLU A 242 7.46 -8.39 30.52
CA GLU A 242 7.92 -8.93 29.24
C GLU A 242 9.09 -8.11 28.68
N LEU A 243 9.02 -6.78 28.75
CA LEU A 243 10.12 -5.91 28.32
C LEU A 243 11.39 -6.10 29.16
N GLN A 244 11.24 -6.21 30.49
CA GLN A 244 12.40 -6.43 31.39
C GLN A 244 13.06 -7.80 31.20
N SER A 245 12.29 -8.82 30.82
CA SER A 245 12.83 -10.16 30.55
C SER A 245 13.47 -10.29 29.17
N ALA A 246 13.19 -9.36 28.25
CA ALA A 246 13.86 -9.25 26.96
C ALA A 246 15.27 -8.64 27.05
N ASP A 247 15.52 -7.70 27.99
CA ASP A 247 16.84 -7.08 28.21
C ASP A 247 17.87 -8.02 28.88
N GLY A 248 17.42 -9.15 29.44
CA GLY A 248 18.27 -10.11 30.14
C GLY A 248 18.81 -11.27 29.28
N LYS A 249 18.57 -11.28 27.97
CA LYS A 249 18.99 -12.31 27.01
C LYS A 249 19.83 -11.73 25.89
#